data_AF-A0A2P4Q467-F1
#
_entry.id   AF-A0A2P4Q467-F1
#
_cell.length_a   1.000
_cell.length_b   1.000
_cell.length_c   1.000
_cell.angle_alpha   90.00
_cell.angle_beta   90.00
_cell.angle_gamma   90.00
#
_symmetry.space_group_name_H-M   'P 1'
#
loop_
_entity.id
_entity.type
_entity.pdbx_description
1 polymer ?
#
loop_
_entity_poly.entity_id
_entity_poly.type
_entity_poly.pdbx_seq_one_letter_code
_entity_poly.pdbx_strand_id
1 'polypeptide(L)'
;MLGLPLNIFGDTFGKNIKGISFNNNNNNNQGDRRFLFDTPGIVNENQLFHFLDQEEIKMITPQRNIRPFTYIFKPGKSLLFGGLGRIDYKMGKNPIRITVFSGLDSHITSIEKADEFYKQLSFYEEDHFLKPPIGSIERLKKFPEIIKSIKNLKVVSNEKLYMNTKKISILDVVWSGVGWCSIGGVKIGETAIFDIWSPDGKGVYVRNVPLLPYEFHGKIEKIK
;
A
#
# COMPACT_ATOMS: atom_id res chain seq x y z
N MET A 1 19.29 29.69 1.57
CA MET A 1 19.46 28.21 1.52
C MET A 1 20.95 27.93 1.59
N LEU A 2 21.42 27.25 2.63
CA LEU A 2 22.83 26.84 2.73
C LEU A 2 22.99 25.56 1.93
N GLY A 3 23.68 25.63 0.79
CA GLY A 3 24.02 24.44 0.01
C GLY A 3 25.26 23.75 0.59
N LEU A 4 25.27 22.42 0.63
CA LEU A 4 26.45 21.64 0.99
C LEU A 4 27.38 21.53 -0.22
N PRO A 5 28.64 21.98 -0.15
CA PRO A 5 29.53 21.93 -1.30
C PRO A 5 29.87 20.47 -1.63
N LEU A 6 29.75 20.06 -2.89
CA LEU A 6 29.86 18.64 -3.27
C LEU A 6 31.25 18.04 -3.01
N ASN A 7 32.29 18.88 -2.90
CA ASN A 7 33.66 18.44 -2.62
C ASN A 7 33.80 17.71 -1.27
N ILE A 8 32.88 17.90 -0.31
CA ILE A 8 32.89 17.19 0.98
C ILE A 8 32.55 15.69 0.82
N PHE A 9 31.96 15.30 -0.31
CA PHE A 9 31.60 13.91 -0.62
C PHE A 9 32.63 13.20 -1.52
N GLY A 10 33.82 13.80 -1.72
CA GLY A 10 34.89 13.20 -2.52
C GLY A 10 34.44 12.83 -3.94
N ASP A 11 34.70 11.58 -4.34
CA ASP A 11 34.37 11.06 -5.67
C ASP A 11 32.96 10.42 -5.76
N THR A 12 32.13 10.48 -4.71
CA THR A 12 30.82 9.80 -4.64
C THR A 12 29.86 10.21 -5.76
N PHE A 13 29.88 11.48 -6.16
CA PHE A 13 29.06 11.98 -7.27
C PHE A 13 29.75 11.87 -8.64
N GLY A 14 30.80 11.04 -8.72
CA GLY A 14 31.64 10.84 -9.88
C GLY A 14 32.67 11.96 -10.05
N LYS A 15 33.86 11.60 -10.58
CA LYS A 15 34.76 12.58 -11.20
C LYS A 15 34.10 13.08 -12.47
N ASN A 16 34.24 14.38 -12.75
CA ASN A 16 33.70 15.06 -13.94
C ASN A 16 33.45 14.10 -15.11
N ILE A 17 32.19 13.79 -15.37
CA ILE A 17 31.80 13.12 -16.61
C ILE A 17 32.19 14.12 -17.71
N LYS A 18 33.21 13.78 -18.51
CA LYS A 18 33.60 14.57 -19.70
C LYS A 18 32.33 14.82 -20.52
N GLY A 19 31.82 16.05 -20.53
CA GLY A 19 30.61 16.42 -21.27
C GLY A 19 29.74 17.50 -20.64
N ILE A 20 29.84 17.76 -19.33
CA ILE A 20 29.14 18.88 -18.68
C ILE A 20 30.18 19.95 -18.32
N SER A 21 30.55 20.78 -19.28
CA SER A 21 31.39 21.96 -19.05
C SER A 21 30.50 23.15 -18.75
N PHE A 22 30.37 23.50 -17.47
CA PHE A 22 29.88 24.82 -17.10
C PHE A 22 30.98 25.85 -17.37
N ASN A 23 30.58 27.00 -17.94
CA ASN A 23 31.47 28.04 -18.44
C ASN A 23 32.35 28.58 -17.29
N ASN A 24 33.55 28.04 -17.11
CA ASN A 24 34.56 28.54 -16.18
C ASN A 24 35.30 29.72 -16.82
N ASN A 25 34.58 30.80 -17.08
CA ASN A 25 35.22 32.09 -17.29
C ASN A 25 35.65 32.60 -15.91
N ASN A 26 36.87 32.26 -15.49
CA ASN A 26 37.85 33.15 -14.85
C ASN A 26 38.98 32.32 -14.21
N ASN A 27 40.21 32.68 -14.61
CA ASN A 27 41.50 32.17 -14.12
C ASN A 27 41.72 32.46 -12.63
N ASN A 28 41.13 31.68 -11.74
CA ASN A 28 41.53 31.59 -10.34
C ASN A 28 41.24 30.17 -9.85
N ASN A 29 42.10 29.64 -8.97
CA ASN A 29 41.95 28.36 -8.25
C ASN A 29 40.66 28.32 -7.40
N GLN A 30 39.49 28.36 -8.02
CA GLN A 30 38.20 28.20 -7.38
C GLN A 30 37.76 26.77 -7.58
N GLY A 31 37.80 26.01 -6.48
CA GLY A 31 37.31 24.65 -6.42
C GLY A 31 35.87 24.52 -6.93
N ASP A 32 35.50 23.28 -7.21
CA ASP A 32 34.19 22.86 -7.68
C ASP A 32 33.02 23.64 -7.04
N ARG A 33 32.33 24.49 -7.83
CA ARG A 33 31.23 25.37 -7.36
C ARG A 33 29.86 24.67 -7.40
N ARG A 34 29.83 23.36 -7.17
CA ARG A 34 28.60 22.56 -7.12
C ARG A 34 28.15 22.39 -5.68
N PHE A 35 26.84 22.52 -5.46
CA PHE A 35 26.22 22.44 -4.14
C PHE A 35 25.00 21.51 -4.17
N LEU A 36 24.83 20.74 -3.11
CA LEU A 36 23.61 20.01 -2.81
C LEU A 36 22.70 20.92 -1.98
N PHE A 37 21.51 21.20 -2.49
CA PHE A 37 20.51 22.02 -1.80
C PHE A 37 19.41 21.13 -1.24
N ASP A 38 19.19 21.23 0.06
CA ASP A 38 18.03 20.61 0.70
C ASP A 38 16.79 21.46 0.41
N THR A 39 15.80 20.86 -0.24
CA THR A 39 14.53 21.52 -0.55
C THR A 39 13.50 21.13 0.51
N PRO A 40 12.66 22.06 1.00
CA PRO A 40 11.56 21.72 1.89
C PRO A 40 10.74 20.54 1.34
N GLY A 41 10.46 19.56 2.19
CA GLY A 41 9.64 18.41 1.82
C GLY A 41 8.22 18.83 1.47
N ILE A 42 7.67 18.26 0.40
CA ILE A 42 6.28 18.49 -0.01
C ILE A 42 5.38 17.48 0.71
N VAL A 43 4.33 17.98 1.36
CA VAL A 43 3.31 17.14 1.99
C VAL A 43 2.40 16.55 0.93
N ASN A 44 2.26 15.22 0.89
CA ASN A 44 1.36 14.53 -0.02
C ASN A 44 0.03 14.24 0.67
N GLU A 45 -0.97 15.10 0.49
CA GLU A 45 -2.30 15.04 1.13
C GLU A 45 -3.07 13.74 0.84
N ASN A 46 -2.67 12.96 -0.16
CA ASN A 46 -3.32 11.70 -0.50
C ASN A 46 -2.78 10.50 0.31
N GLN A 47 -1.81 10.69 1.22
CA GLN A 47 -1.32 9.63 2.08
C GLN A 47 -2.25 9.39 3.28
N LEU A 48 -2.44 8.12 3.66
CA LEU A 48 -3.24 7.78 4.83
C LEU A 48 -2.57 8.18 6.16
N PHE A 49 -1.26 8.46 6.14
CA PHE A 49 -0.50 8.96 7.29
C PHE A 49 -1.10 10.23 7.91
N HIS A 50 -1.78 11.08 7.13
CA HIS A 50 -2.39 12.32 7.64
C HIS A 50 -3.53 12.08 8.62
N PHE A 51 -4.11 10.89 8.62
CA PHE A 51 -5.16 10.51 9.55
C PHE A 51 -4.62 9.91 10.85
N LEU A 52 -3.30 9.74 10.94
CA LEU A 52 -2.64 9.01 12.01
C LEU A 52 -1.79 9.92 12.89
N ASP A 53 -1.79 9.64 14.18
CA ASP A 53 -0.84 10.22 15.12
C ASP A 53 0.50 9.46 15.12
N GLN A 54 1.46 9.97 15.88
CA GLN A 54 2.83 9.45 15.86
C GLN A 54 2.94 7.99 16.35
N GLU A 55 2.07 7.56 17.26
CA GLU A 55 2.05 6.19 17.75
C GLU A 55 1.46 5.24 16.71
N GLU A 56 0.35 5.64 16.08
CA GLU A 56 -0.28 4.91 14.97
C GLU A 56 0.65 4.78 13.76
N ILE A 57 1.42 5.84 13.43
CA ILE A 57 2.43 5.79 12.36
C ILE A 57 3.50 4.73 12.67
N LYS A 58 3.95 4.62 13.91
CA LYS A 58 4.90 3.57 14.31
C LYS A 58 4.31 2.17 14.15
N MET A 59 3.01 1.99 14.37
CA MET A 59 2.33 0.70 14.19
C MET A 59 2.33 0.25 12.73
N ILE A 60 2.10 1.16 11.78
CA ILE A 60 2.07 0.80 10.35
C ILE A 60 3.45 0.76 9.71
N THR A 61 4.43 1.44 10.29
CA THR A 61 5.79 1.51 9.75
C THR A 61 6.53 0.19 10.00
N PRO A 62 6.88 -0.57 8.96
CA PRO A 62 7.55 -1.86 9.13
C PRO A 62 8.94 -1.67 9.76
N GLN A 63 9.16 -2.31 10.91
CA GLN A 63 10.48 -2.34 11.58
C GLN A 63 11.37 -3.48 11.08
N ARG A 64 10.80 -4.42 10.33
CA ARG A 64 11.44 -5.61 9.78
C ARG A 64 10.90 -5.83 8.37
N ASN A 65 11.55 -6.73 7.62
CA ASN A 65 11.06 -7.15 6.31
C ASN A 65 9.60 -7.62 6.41
N ILE A 66 8.74 -7.05 5.56
CA ILE A 66 7.33 -7.43 5.46
C ILE A 66 7.26 -8.90 5.04
N ARG A 67 6.57 -9.71 5.84
CA ARG A 67 6.26 -11.10 5.49
C ARG A 67 4.88 -11.15 4.85
N PRO A 68 4.77 -11.60 3.58
CA PRO A 68 3.49 -11.64 2.91
C PRO A 68 2.61 -12.76 3.44
N PHE A 69 1.33 -12.46 3.65
CA PHE A 69 0.31 -13.46 4.01
C PHE A 69 -0.64 -13.70 2.85
N THR A 70 -0.83 -14.97 2.49
CA THR A 70 -1.72 -15.33 1.38
C THR A 70 -2.97 -16.05 1.87
N TYR A 71 -4.12 -15.62 1.37
CA TYR A 71 -5.42 -16.19 1.69
C TYR A 71 -6.16 -16.67 0.43
N ILE A 72 -6.95 -17.73 0.59
CA ILE A 72 -7.98 -18.11 -0.37
C ILE A 72 -9.27 -17.38 0.02
N PHE A 73 -9.63 -16.41 -0.81
CA PHE A 73 -10.66 -15.42 -0.52
C PHE A 73 -11.91 -15.72 -1.36
N LYS A 74 -13.03 -15.99 -0.70
CA LYS A 74 -14.30 -16.37 -1.33
C LYS A 74 -15.18 -15.14 -1.59
N PRO A 75 -16.07 -15.17 -2.59
CA PRO A 75 -17.08 -14.12 -2.76
C PRO A 75 -17.90 -13.93 -1.46
N GLY A 76 -18.28 -12.69 -1.14
CA GLY A 76 -18.98 -12.33 0.10
C GLY A 76 -18.08 -12.14 1.32
N LYS A 77 -16.76 -12.15 1.15
CA LYS A 77 -15.79 -11.92 2.24
C LYS A 77 -15.12 -10.55 2.13
N SER A 78 -14.69 -10.07 3.28
CA SER A 78 -13.91 -8.84 3.48
C SER A 78 -12.60 -9.16 4.17
N LEU A 79 -11.53 -8.49 3.74
CA LEU A 79 -10.24 -8.47 4.41
C LEU A 79 -9.99 -7.05 4.90
N LEU A 80 -9.66 -6.92 6.18
CA LEU A 80 -9.50 -5.66 6.91
C LEU A 80 -8.05 -5.56 7.40
N PHE A 81 -7.48 -4.37 7.42
CA PHE A 81 -6.20 -4.08 8.10
C PHE A 81 -6.33 -2.75 8.83
N GLY A 82 -6.53 -2.87 10.14
CA GLY A 82 -6.95 -1.76 11.00
C GLY A 82 -8.21 -1.05 10.51
N GLY A 83 -8.39 0.18 10.95
CA GLY A 83 -9.33 1.16 10.44
C GLY A 83 -8.95 1.76 9.08
N LEU A 84 -7.79 1.39 8.52
CA LEU A 84 -7.17 2.08 7.38
C LEU A 84 -7.49 1.51 6.00
N GLY A 85 -7.88 0.25 5.92
CA GLY A 85 -8.30 -0.29 4.64
C GLY A 85 -9.03 -1.61 4.71
N ARG A 86 -9.84 -1.79 3.67
CA ARG A 86 -10.73 -2.93 3.51
C ARG A 86 -10.90 -3.27 2.05
N ILE A 87 -10.92 -4.56 1.74
CA ILE A 87 -11.20 -5.10 0.42
C ILE A 87 -12.31 -6.13 0.49
N ASP A 88 -13.37 -5.90 -0.29
CA ASP A 88 -14.54 -6.76 -0.36
C ASP A 88 -14.53 -7.53 -1.67
N TYR A 89 -14.58 -8.87 -1.61
CA TYR A 89 -14.82 -9.68 -2.81
C TYR A 89 -16.31 -9.80 -3.07
N LYS A 90 -16.86 -8.78 -3.71
CA LYS A 90 -18.30 -8.61 -3.90
C LYS A 90 -18.92 -9.69 -4.78
N MET A 91 -18.32 -9.98 -5.94
CA MET A 91 -18.90 -10.93 -6.89
C MET A 91 -17.82 -11.63 -7.70
N GLY A 92 -17.96 -12.95 -7.86
CA GLY A 92 -17.13 -13.75 -8.75
C GLY A 92 -17.48 -15.22 -8.62
N LYS A 93 -17.01 -16.04 -9.58
CA LYS A 93 -17.44 -17.44 -9.69
C LYS A 93 -16.70 -18.37 -8.73
N ASN A 94 -15.42 -18.12 -8.49
CA ASN A 94 -14.54 -19.00 -7.74
C ASN A 94 -13.85 -18.24 -6.59
N PRO A 95 -13.39 -18.95 -5.55
CA PRO A 95 -12.41 -18.41 -4.61
C PRO A 95 -11.15 -17.97 -5.36
N ILE A 96 -10.57 -16.84 -4.95
CA ILE A 96 -9.37 -16.26 -5.54
C ILE A 96 -8.27 -16.12 -4.50
N ARG A 97 -7.06 -15.79 -4.93
CA ARG A 97 -5.93 -15.56 -4.03
C ARG A 97 -5.79 -14.07 -3.75
N ILE A 98 -5.65 -13.71 -2.48
CA ILE A 98 -5.17 -12.38 -2.06
C ILE A 98 -3.90 -12.57 -1.24
N THR A 99 -2.84 -11.86 -1.61
CA THR A 99 -1.59 -11.80 -0.86
C THR A 99 -1.41 -10.40 -0.28
N VAL A 100 -1.35 -10.29 1.05
CA VAL A 100 -1.24 -9.04 1.79
C VAL A 100 0.23 -8.74 2.08
N PHE A 101 0.64 -7.50 1.81
CA PHE A 101 1.95 -6.95 2.13
C PHE A 101 1.75 -5.71 2.98
N SER A 102 1.76 -5.88 4.30
CA SER A 102 1.54 -4.81 5.27
C SER A 102 2.32 -5.10 6.56
N GLY A 103 2.65 -4.06 7.30
CA GLY A 103 3.11 -4.18 8.69
C GLY A 103 1.97 -4.49 9.67
N LEU A 104 0.72 -4.27 9.25
CA LEU A 104 -0.48 -4.58 10.02
C LEU A 104 -0.96 -6.01 9.79
N ASP A 105 -1.50 -6.60 10.85
CA ASP A 105 -2.23 -7.86 10.77
C ASP A 105 -3.54 -7.68 9.97
N SER A 106 -3.87 -8.70 9.19
CA SER A 106 -5.10 -8.72 8.40
C SER A 106 -6.16 -9.63 9.01
N HIS A 107 -7.40 -9.15 9.03
CA HIS A 107 -8.56 -9.89 9.55
C HIS A 107 -9.55 -10.19 8.44
N ILE A 108 -10.01 -11.44 8.35
CA ILE A 108 -10.98 -11.86 7.34
C ILE A 108 -12.34 -12.10 7.99
N THR A 109 -13.38 -11.52 7.43
CA THR A 109 -14.76 -11.67 7.89
C THR A 109 -15.75 -11.63 6.72
N SER A 110 -17.06 -11.67 6.96
CA SER A 110 -18.06 -11.41 5.90
C SER A 110 -18.22 -9.90 5.67
N ILE A 111 -18.74 -9.52 4.51
CA ILE A 111 -18.97 -8.11 4.17
C ILE A 111 -19.90 -7.44 5.18
N GLU A 112 -20.94 -8.15 5.62
CA GLU A 112 -21.92 -7.66 6.57
C GLU A 112 -21.29 -7.38 7.94
N LYS A 113 -20.47 -8.31 8.44
CA LYS A 113 -19.73 -8.13 9.69
C LYS A 113 -18.67 -7.05 9.60
N ALA A 114 -18.03 -6.89 8.45
CA ALA A 114 -17.12 -5.78 8.24
C ALA A 114 -17.85 -4.43 8.38
N ASP A 115 -19.04 -4.29 7.79
CA ASP A 115 -19.87 -3.09 7.96
C ASP A 115 -20.19 -2.83 9.43
N GLU A 116 -20.53 -3.87 10.19
CA GLU A 116 -20.79 -3.78 11.63
C GLU A 116 -19.54 -3.32 12.41
N PHE A 117 -18.38 -3.91 12.16
CA PHE A 117 -17.14 -3.55 12.86
C PHE A 117 -16.74 -2.09 12.62
N TYR A 118 -16.84 -1.59 11.38
CA TYR A 118 -16.53 -0.19 11.10
C TYR A 118 -17.58 0.78 11.64
N LYS A 119 -18.87 0.43 11.61
CA LYS A 119 -19.92 1.24 12.25
C LYS A 119 -19.71 1.35 13.76
N GLN A 120 -19.23 0.28 14.38
CA GLN A 120 -19.00 0.23 15.83
C GLN A 120 -17.67 0.87 16.24
N LEU A 121 -16.78 1.21 15.30
CA LEU A 121 -15.46 1.79 15.59
C LEU A 121 -15.54 3.04 16.48
N SER A 122 -16.52 3.91 16.27
CA SER A 122 -16.71 5.14 17.07
C SER A 122 -17.44 4.92 18.41
N PHE A 123 -17.90 3.69 18.67
CA PHE A 123 -18.69 3.31 19.85
C PHE A 123 -17.94 2.36 20.78
N TYR A 124 -16.93 1.64 20.29
CA TYR A 124 -16.10 0.80 21.13
C TYR A 124 -15.27 1.66 22.11
N GLU A 125 -15.09 1.14 23.32
CA GLU A 125 -14.03 1.58 24.24
C GLU A 125 -12.64 1.30 23.62
N GLU A 126 -11.56 1.67 24.31
CA GLU A 126 -10.17 1.62 23.81
C GLU A 126 -9.70 0.24 23.28
N ASP A 127 -10.48 -0.84 23.46
CA ASP A 127 -10.15 -2.21 23.09
C ASP A 127 -10.94 -2.79 21.89
N HIS A 128 -10.81 -2.15 20.72
CA HIS A 128 -11.20 -2.75 19.44
C HIS A 128 -10.00 -3.36 18.70
N PHE A 129 -10.24 -4.25 17.74
CA PHE A 129 -9.16 -4.88 16.95
C PHE A 129 -8.80 -4.09 15.67
N LEU A 130 -9.65 -3.16 15.22
CA LEU A 130 -9.41 -2.33 14.02
C LEU A 130 -8.37 -1.22 14.27
N LYS A 131 -7.20 -1.59 14.78
CA LYS A 131 -6.12 -0.66 15.16
C LYS A 131 -5.05 -0.61 14.07
N PRO A 132 -4.54 0.57 13.70
CA PRO A 132 -5.01 1.91 14.07
C PRO A 132 -6.36 2.27 13.37
N PRO A 133 -7.17 3.19 13.90
CA PRO A 133 -6.82 4.15 14.95
C PRO A 133 -6.78 3.55 16.36
N ILE A 134 -6.18 4.27 17.30
CA ILE A 134 -6.19 4.01 18.75
C ILE A 134 -6.52 5.29 19.54
N GLY A 135 -6.68 5.16 20.85
CA GLY A 135 -6.89 6.28 21.75
C GLY A 135 -8.35 6.47 22.18
N SER A 136 -8.68 7.67 22.64
CA SER A 136 -9.97 7.96 23.28
C SER A 136 -11.15 7.87 22.31
N ILE A 137 -12.35 7.66 22.86
CA ILE A 137 -13.60 7.66 22.08
C ILE A 137 -13.78 8.96 21.26
N GLU A 138 -13.33 10.10 21.79
CA GLU A 138 -13.35 11.38 21.06
C GLU A 138 -12.44 11.38 19.83
N ARG A 139 -11.26 10.76 19.93
CA ARG A 139 -10.32 10.58 18.82
C ARG A 139 -10.91 9.63 17.77
N LEU A 140 -11.50 8.51 18.20
CA LEU A 140 -12.14 7.54 17.32
C LEU A 140 -13.33 8.15 16.56
N LYS A 141 -14.15 8.99 17.22
CA LYS A 141 -15.25 9.73 16.57
C LYS A 141 -14.77 10.74 15.52
N LYS A 142 -13.56 11.28 15.66
CA LYS A 142 -12.94 12.19 14.69
C LYS A 142 -12.19 11.45 13.58
N PHE A 143 -11.94 10.16 13.74
CA PHE A 143 -11.30 9.39 12.69
C PHE A 143 -12.24 9.30 11.47
N PRO A 144 -11.72 9.48 10.24
CA PRO A 144 -12.59 9.54 9.08
C PRO A 144 -13.33 8.23 8.83
N GLU A 145 -14.56 8.35 8.33
CA GLU A 145 -15.36 7.18 7.97
C GLU A 145 -14.70 6.40 6.82
N ILE A 146 -14.76 5.08 6.89
CA ILE A 146 -14.31 4.25 5.78
C ILE A 146 -15.37 4.25 4.68
N ILE A 147 -15.02 4.75 3.50
CA ILE A 147 -15.91 4.79 2.33
C ILE A 147 -15.25 4.10 1.13
N LYS A 148 -16.06 3.79 0.12
CA LYS A 148 -15.57 3.12 -1.10
C LYS A 148 -14.71 4.07 -1.92
N SER A 149 -13.39 3.91 -1.81
CA SER A 149 -12.39 4.58 -2.64
C SER A 149 -12.48 4.11 -4.09
N ILE A 150 -12.68 2.81 -4.30
CA ILE A 150 -12.89 2.23 -5.65
C ILE A 150 -14.10 1.29 -5.60
N LYS A 151 -15.13 1.63 -6.38
CA LYS A 151 -16.35 0.84 -6.48
C LYS A 151 -16.32 -0.06 -7.71
N ASN A 152 -16.68 -1.32 -7.53
CA ASN A 152 -16.77 -2.34 -8.58
C ASN A 152 -15.47 -2.48 -9.41
N LEU A 153 -14.31 -2.52 -8.76
CA LEU A 153 -13.04 -2.84 -9.41
C LEU A 153 -13.15 -4.22 -10.08
N LYS A 154 -13.12 -4.24 -11.41
CA LYS A 154 -13.16 -5.48 -12.20
C LYS A 154 -11.76 -6.03 -12.39
N VAL A 155 -11.55 -7.26 -11.94
CA VAL A 155 -10.30 -7.99 -12.10
C VAL A 155 -10.56 -9.14 -13.06
N VAL A 156 -9.84 -9.12 -14.17
CA VAL A 156 -9.88 -10.15 -15.21
C VAL A 156 -8.47 -10.68 -15.44
N SER A 157 -8.35 -11.95 -15.76
CA SER A 157 -7.06 -12.50 -16.17
C SER A 157 -6.85 -12.28 -17.66
N ASN A 158 -5.63 -11.89 -18.06
CA ASN A 158 -5.26 -11.87 -19.47
C ASN A 158 -4.54 -13.18 -19.85
N GLU A 159 -4.70 -13.60 -21.10
CA GLU A 159 -4.16 -14.88 -21.58
C GLU A 159 -2.63 -14.95 -21.45
N LYS A 160 -1.93 -13.82 -21.70
CA LYS A 160 -0.47 -13.74 -21.60
C LYS A 160 0.07 -13.93 -20.16
N LEU A 161 -0.63 -13.46 -19.12
CA LEU A 161 -0.27 -13.70 -17.71
C LEU A 161 -0.62 -15.13 -17.30
N TYR A 162 -1.80 -15.62 -17.69
CA TYR A 162 -2.36 -16.88 -17.18
C TYR A 162 -1.64 -18.11 -17.72
N MET A 163 -1.05 -18.02 -18.93
CA MET A 163 -0.29 -19.12 -19.54
C MET A 163 0.92 -19.58 -18.72
N ASN A 164 1.49 -18.72 -17.86
CA ASN A 164 2.73 -19.04 -17.18
C ASN A 164 2.55 -19.75 -15.83
N THR A 165 1.59 -19.36 -14.97
CA THR A 165 1.12 -20.20 -13.83
C THR A 165 -0.18 -19.64 -13.21
N LYS A 166 -0.98 -20.48 -12.54
CA LYS A 166 -2.06 -20.03 -11.63
C LYS A 166 -1.54 -19.26 -10.38
N LYS A 167 -0.22 -19.14 -10.23
CA LYS A 167 0.46 -18.54 -9.08
C LYS A 167 0.81 -17.08 -9.28
N ILE A 168 0.57 -16.52 -10.47
CA ILE A 168 0.85 -15.11 -10.78
C ILE A 168 -0.27 -14.21 -10.25
N SER A 169 0.10 -13.09 -9.64
CA SER A 169 -0.82 -12.01 -9.31
C SER A 169 -1.14 -11.17 -10.55
N ILE A 170 -2.36 -10.66 -10.63
CA ILE A 170 -2.90 -9.91 -11.77
C ILE A 170 -2.70 -8.42 -11.57
N LEU A 171 -3.00 -7.91 -10.37
CA LEU A 171 -2.84 -6.51 -10.00
C LEU A 171 -2.56 -6.37 -8.51
N ASP A 172 -2.10 -5.19 -8.11
CA ASP A 172 -2.05 -4.77 -6.71
C ASP A 172 -3.07 -3.67 -6.43
N VAL A 173 -3.71 -3.75 -5.27
CA VAL A 173 -4.45 -2.65 -4.66
C VAL A 173 -3.60 -2.10 -3.53
N VAL A 174 -3.25 -0.82 -3.61
CA VAL A 174 -2.29 -0.15 -2.72
C VAL A 174 -3.02 0.83 -1.81
N TRP A 175 -2.73 0.78 -0.51
CA TRP A 175 -3.10 1.79 0.48
C TRP A 175 -1.84 2.55 0.86
N SER A 176 -1.76 3.82 0.45
CA SER A 176 -0.55 4.64 0.57
C SER A 176 -0.11 4.80 2.01
N GLY A 177 1.13 4.39 2.28
CA GLY A 177 1.73 4.41 3.61
C GLY A 177 1.46 3.17 4.46
N VAL A 178 0.49 2.33 4.07
CA VAL A 178 0.08 1.15 4.86
C VAL A 178 0.61 -0.13 4.25
N GLY A 179 0.45 -0.30 2.93
CA GLY A 179 0.82 -1.54 2.26
C GLY A 179 0.00 -1.79 0.98
N TRP A 180 0.00 -3.03 0.51
CA TRP A 180 -0.81 -3.43 -0.65
C TRP A 180 -1.30 -4.86 -0.56
N CYS A 181 -2.34 -5.16 -1.32
CA CYS A 181 -2.85 -6.51 -1.56
C CYS A 181 -2.67 -6.87 -3.03
N SER A 182 -1.99 -7.96 -3.31
CA SER A 182 -1.90 -8.55 -4.65
C SER A 182 -3.05 -9.53 -4.88
N ILE A 183 -3.81 -9.33 -5.95
CA ILE A 183 -4.95 -10.18 -6.31
C ILE A 183 -4.53 -11.13 -7.43
N GLY A 184 -4.80 -12.43 -7.28
CA GLY A 184 -4.50 -13.42 -8.30
C GLY A 184 -5.50 -14.58 -8.31
N GLY A 185 -5.33 -15.50 -9.27
CA GLY A 185 -6.15 -16.71 -9.35
C GLY A 185 -7.54 -16.54 -9.98
N VAL A 186 -7.86 -15.39 -10.58
CA VAL A 186 -9.01 -15.25 -11.49
C VAL A 186 -8.72 -16.07 -12.76
N LYS A 187 -9.66 -16.90 -13.20
CA LYS A 187 -9.48 -17.74 -14.40
C LYS A 187 -9.72 -16.93 -15.68
N ILE A 188 -9.14 -17.38 -16.79
CA ILE A 188 -9.43 -16.81 -18.13
C ILE A 188 -10.94 -16.89 -18.39
N GLY A 189 -11.51 -15.78 -18.90
CA GLY A 189 -12.94 -15.66 -19.19
C GLY A 189 -13.83 -15.39 -17.96
N GLU A 190 -13.26 -15.39 -16.75
CA GLU A 190 -13.98 -15.01 -15.53
C GLU A 190 -13.68 -13.56 -15.15
N THR A 191 -14.62 -12.94 -14.43
CA THR A 191 -14.45 -11.62 -13.83
C THR A 191 -14.71 -11.72 -12.34
N ALA A 192 -13.82 -11.14 -11.55
CA ALA A 192 -14.01 -10.90 -10.13
C ALA A 192 -14.21 -9.39 -9.89
N ILE A 193 -15.15 -9.03 -9.00
CA ILE A 193 -15.51 -7.65 -8.70
C ILE A 193 -15.24 -7.38 -7.24
N PHE A 194 -14.49 -6.30 -6.98
CA PHE A 194 -14.13 -5.87 -5.64
C PHE A 194 -14.65 -4.45 -5.35
N ASP A 195 -15.01 -4.21 -4.09
CA ASP A 195 -15.14 -2.85 -3.56
C ASP A 195 -13.93 -2.60 -2.63
N ILE A 196 -13.23 -1.49 -2.84
CA ILE A 196 -12.03 -1.11 -2.09
C ILE A 196 -12.37 0.11 -1.24
N TRP A 197 -11.97 0.06 0.03
CA TRP A 197 -12.36 1.03 1.03
C TRP A 197 -11.15 1.61 1.75
N SER A 198 -11.23 2.89 2.11
CA SER A 198 -10.26 3.60 2.94
C SER A 198 -10.92 4.81 3.63
N PRO A 199 -10.30 5.36 4.69
CA PRO A 199 -10.76 6.60 5.32
C PRO A 199 -10.90 7.72 4.29
N ASP A 200 -12.08 8.36 4.26
CA ASP A 200 -12.47 9.38 3.27
C ASP A 200 -12.30 8.97 1.80
N GLY A 201 -12.12 7.68 1.51
CA GLY A 201 -11.87 7.17 0.16
C GLY A 201 -10.52 7.61 -0.41
N LYS A 202 -9.58 8.07 0.42
CA LYS A 202 -8.26 8.58 -0.01
C LYS A 202 -7.18 7.51 -0.02
N GLY A 203 -6.08 7.79 -0.70
CA GLY A 203 -4.84 7.00 -0.60
C GLY A 203 -4.89 5.59 -1.18
N VAL A 204 -5.88 5.27 -2.02
CA VAL A 204 -6.00 3.97 -2.68
C VAL A 204 -5.62 4.08 -4.15
N TYR A 205 -4.79 3.14 -4.62
CA TYR A 205 -4.32 3.09 -6.01
C TYR A 205 -4.30 1.66 -6.53
N VAL A 206 -4.42 1.48 -7.84
CA VAL A 206 -4.28 0.17 -8.50
C VAL A 206 -3.00 0.14 -9.32
N ARG A 207 -2.18 -0.91 -9.12
CA ARG A 207 -1.07 -1.22 -10.02
C ARG A 207 -1.46 -2.39 -10.90
N ASN A 208 -1.65 -2.13 -12.19
CA ASN A 208 -1.99 -3.16 -13.18
C ASN A 208 -0.81 -4.10 -13.48
N VAL A 209 0.40 -3.72 -13.09
CA VAL A 209 1.58 -4.60 -13.07
C VAL A 209 1.96 -4.76 -11.59
N PRO A 210 1.74 -5.95 -11.00
CA PRO A 210 2.12 -6.20 -9.61
C PRO A 210 3.61 -6.03 -9.39
N LEU A 211 3.99 -5.56 -8.19
CA LEU A 211 5.40 -5.41 -7.84
C LEU A 211 6.08 -6.76 -7.59
N LEU A 212 5.38 -7.68 -6.91
CA LEU A 212 5.86 -9.02 -6.59
C LEU A 212 4.88 -10.08 -7.13
N PRO A 213 4.77 -10.23 -8.46
CA PRO A 213 3.74 -11.07 -9.07
C PRO A 213 3.88 -12.57 -8.77
N TYR A 214 5.08 -13.02 -8.38
CA TYR A 214 5.42 -14.43 -8.16
C TYR A 214 5.54 -14.81 -6.67
N GLU A 215 5.24 -13.89 -5.74
CA GLU A 215 5.46 -14.11 -4.30
C GLU A 215 4.75 -15.34 -3.73
N PHE A 216 3.64 -15.76 -4.34
CA PHE A 216 2.95 -16.96 -3.89
C PHE A 216 3.66 -18.23 -4.37
N HIS A 217 4.48 -18.79 -3.48
CA HIS A 217 5.23 -20.03 -3.74
C HIS A 217 4.48 -21.30 -3.29
N GLY A 218 3.37 -21.15 -2.54
CA GLY A 218 2.67 -22.27 -1.89
C GLY A 218 2.22 -23.40 -2.82
N LYS A 219 2.05 -24.59 -2.23
CA LYS A 219 1.20 -25.67 -2.77
C LYS A 219 -0.22 -25.43 -2.26
N ILE A 220 -1.22 -25.54 -3.14
CA ILE A 220 -2.63 -25.48 -2.72
C ILE A 220 -2.94 -26.83 -2.07
N GLU A 221 -2.71 -26.97 -0.78
CA GLU A 221 -3.24 -28.11 -0.04
C GLU A 221 -4.71 -27.85 0.28
N LYS A 222 -5.56 -28.83 -0.06
CA LYS A 222 -6.98 -28.79 0.31
C LYS A 222 -7.05 -28.78 1.82
N ILE A 223 -7.71 -27.78 2.38
CA ILE A 223 -8.18 -27.84 3.76
C ILE A 223 -9.15 -29.04 3.80
N LYS A 224 -8.80 -30.07 4.59
CA LYS A 224 -9.69 -31.18 4.91
C LYS A 224 -10.87 -30.68 5.73
#